data_AF-A0A350QAB8-F1
#
_entry.id   AF-A0A350QAB8-F1
#
_cell.length_a   1.000
_cell.length_b   1.000
_cell.length_c   1.000
_cell.angle_alpha   90.00
_cell.angle_beta   90.00
_cell.angle_gamma   90.00
#
_symmetry.space_group_name_H-M   'P 1'
#
loop_
_entity.id
_entity.type
_entity.pdbx_description
1 polymer ?
#
loop_
_entity_poly.entity_id
_entity_poly.type
_entity_poly.pdbx_seq_one_letter_code
_entity_poly.pdbx_strand_id
1 'polypeptide(L)'
;LGVTVFSRIEEAIQWADVLNVLRLQLERMERGFLPSLREYNQVWGVSRTRLEQAPKDLLILHPGPMNRGVEIDSDVADGPHAMILQQVTNGVAVRMAVLYLLAGGAPDTAEAAKGGVEV
;
A
#
# COMPACT_ATOMS: atom_id res chain seq x y z
N LEU A 1 -3.83 21.64 8.38
CA LEU A 1 -3.58 20.45 7.52
C LEU A 1 -4.92 20.05 6.93
N GLY A 2 -5.12 20.27 5.63
CA GLY A 2 -6.36 19.90 4.95
C GLY A 2 -6.34 18.42 4.63
N VAL A 3 -7.35 17.69 5.09
CA VAL A 3 -7.57 16.28 4.75
C VAL A 3 -8.94 16.17 4.09
N THR A 4 -8.99 15.48 2.96
CA THR A 4 -10.26 15.13 2.30
C THR A 4 -10.71 13.78 2.81
N VAL A 5 -11.94 13.71 3.31
CA VAL A 5 -12.54 12.47 3.80
C VAL A 5 -13.65 12.06 2.84
N PHE A 6 -13.61 10.83 2.38
CA PHE A 6 -14.67 10.22 1.57
C PHE A 6 -15.43 9.21 2.43
N SER A 7 -16.76 9.26 2.37
CA SER A 7 -17.63 8.28 3.02
C SER A 7 -17.95 7.08 2.12
N ARG A 8 -17.47 7.07 0.88
CA ARG A 8 -17.61 5.96 -0.05
C ARG A 8 -16.27 5.68 -0.71
N ILE A 9 -15.92 4.40 -0.81
CA ILE A 9 -14.62 4.01 -1.37
C ILE A 9 -14.51 4.33 -2.86
N GLU A 10 -15.62 4.30 -3.60
CA GLU A 10 -15.62 4.60 -5.03
C GLU A 10 -15.18 6.04 -5.31
N GLU A 11 -15.55 6.99 -4.45
CA GLU A 11 -15.13 8.40 -4.58
C GLU A 11 -13.63 8.55 -4.33
N ALA A 12 -13.09 7.81 -3.35
CA ALA A 12 -11.66 7.77 -3.10
C ALA A 12 -10.89 7.14 -4.27
N ILE A 13 -11.43 6.07 -4.86
CA ILE A 13 -10.84 5.39 -6.03
C ILE A 13 -10.81 6.33 -7.25
N GLN A 14 -11.88 7.08 -7.49
CA GLN A 14 -11.92 8.04 -8.60
C GLN A 14 -10.92 9.19 -8.43
N TRP A 15 -10.72 9.63 -7.18
CA TRP A 15 -9.82 10.72 -6.86
C TRP A 15 -8.33 10.31 -6.88
N ALA A 16 -8.00 9.15 -6.31
CA ALA A 16 -6.61 8.77 -6.02
C ALA A 16 -5.81 8.34 -7.26
N ASP A 17 -4.52 8.70 -7.30
CA ASP A 17 -3.53 8.11 -8.23
C ASP A 17 -2.92 6.82 -7.67
N VAL A 18 -2.90 6.71 -6.34
CA VAL A 18 -2.36 5.57 -5.59
C VAL A 18 -3.29 5.25 -4.43
N LEU A 19 -3.70 3.99 -4.32
CA LEU A 19 -4.54 3.51 -3.24
C LEU A 19 -3.68 2.67 -2.27
N ASN A 20 -3.40 3.24 -1.10
CA ASN A 20 -2.72 2.53 -0.01
C ASN A 20 -3.74 1.89 0.92
N VAL A 21 -3.99 0.61 0.69
CA VAL A 21 -4.95 -0.19 1.46
C VAL A 21 -4.29 -0.65 2.75
N LEU A 22 -5.01 -0.59 3.86
CA LEU A 22 -4.49 -0.97 5.17
C LEU A 22 -5.15 -2.24 5.69
N ARG A 23 -4.39 -2.98 6.49
CA ARG A 23 -4.86 -4.19 7.15
C ARG A 23 -5.95 -3.85 8.16
N LEU A 24 -7.09 -4.54 8.07
CA LEU A 24 -8.08 -4.52 9.13
C LEU A 24 -7.55 -5.32 10.33
N GLN A 25 -7.24 -4.64 11.44
CA GLN A 25 -6.65 -5.25 12.63
C GLN A 25 -7.73 -5.75 13.60
N LEU A 26 -8.31 -6.92 13.30
CA LEU A 26 -9.35 -7.54 14.12
C LEU A 26 -8.89 -7.79 15.56
N GLU A 27 -7.61 -8.09 15.73
CA GLU A 27 -6.99 -8.31 17.04
C GLU A 27 -6.98 -7.07 17.94
N ARG A 28 -7.32 -5.89 17.42
CA ARG A 28 -7.37 -4.61 18.16
C ARG A 28 -8.79 -4.10 18.39
N MET A 29 -9.80 -4.81 17.90
CA MET A 29 -11.19 -4.40 18.03
C MET A 29 -11.76 -4.93 19.34
N GLU A 30 -11.76 -4.09 20.38
CA GLU A 30 -12.32 -4.44 21.69
C GLU A 30 -13.86 -4.56 21.68
N ARG A 31 -14.54 -4.06 20.63
CA ARG A 31 -15.98 -4.13 20.44
C ARG A 31 -16.32 -4.53 19.00
N GLY A 32 -17.47 -5.18 18.81
CA GLY A 32 -17.98 -5.59 17.50
C GLY A 32 -18.48 -4.40 16.66
N PHE A 33 -17.56 -3.60 16.12
CA PHE A 33 -17.90 -2.46 15.25
C PHE A 33 -18.28 -2.86 13.82
N LEU A 34 -18.07 -4.12 13.45
CA LEU A 34 -18.36 -4.65 12.12
C LEU A 34 -19.35 -5.81 12.25
N PRO A 35 -20.45 -5.82 11.47
CA PRO A 35 -21.38 -6.94 11.51
C PRO A 35 -20.77 -8.24 10.97
N SER A 36 -19.93 -8.15 9.92
CA SER A 36 -19.09 -9.26 9.45
C SER A 36 -17.94 -8.78 8.56
N LEU A 37 -16.90 -9.62 8.39
CA LEU A 37 -15.81 -9.34 7.44
C LEU A 37 -16.29 -9.29 5.99
N ARG A 38 -17.30 -10.10 5.66
CA ARG A 38 -17.93 -10.09 4.33
C ARG A 38 -18.60 -8.77 4.05
N GLU A 39 -19.34 -8.23 5.02
CA GLU A 39 -19.99 -6.93 4.88
C GLU A 39 -18.95 -5.80 4.79
N TYR A 40 -17.87 -5.87 5.59
CA TYR A 40 -16.76 -4.93 5.44
C TYR A 40 -16.17 -4.95 4.03
N ASN A 41 -15.90 -6.12 3.46
CA ASN A 41 -15.41 -6.23 2.08
C ASN A 41 -16.42 -5.65 1.07
N GLN A 42 -17.70 -5.96 1.22
CA GLN A 42 -18.75 -5.43 0.33
C GLN A 42 -18.85 -3.91 0.39
N VAL A 43 -18.69 -3.29 1.56
CA VAL A 43 -18.82 -1.81 1.70
C VAL A 43 -17.50 -1.08 1.44
N TRP A 44 -16.37 -1.63 1.87
CA TRP A 44 -15.07 -0.95 1.93
C TRP A 44 -13.90 -1.73 1.32
N GLY A 45 -14.09 -2.97 0.92
CA GLY A 45 -13.04 -3.77 0.29
C GLY A 45 -12.66 -3.25 -1.10
N VAL A 46 -11.38 -3.31 -1.44
CA VAL A 46 -10.92 -2.99 -2.78
C VAL A 46 -11.08 -4.21 -3.67
N SER A 47 -12.05 -4.15 -4.58
CA SER A 47 -12.37 -5.22 -5.52
C SER A 47 -12.06 -4.83 -6.96
N ARG A 48 -11.86 -5.84 -7.82
CA ARG A 48 -11.65 -5.63 -9.27
C ARG A 48 -12.77 -4.80 -9.89
N THR A 49 -14.03 -5.12 -9.58
CA THR A 49 -15.19 -4.42 -10.12
C THR A 49 -15.19 -2.93 -9.79
N ARG A 50 -14.73 -2.54 -8.60
CA ARG A 50 -14.59 -1.12 -8.22
C ARG A 50 -13.47 -0.43 -8.99
N LEU A 51 -12.34 -1.12 -9.18
CA LEU A 51 -11.20 -0.58 -9.91
C LEU A 51 -11.48 -0.42 -11.40
N GLU A 52 -12.27 -1.32 -12.01
CA GLU A 52 -12.70 -1.21 -13.41
C GLU A 52 -13.56 0.03 -13.70
N GLN A 53 -14.14 0.63 -12.65
CA GLN A 53 -14.92 1.87 -12.74
C GLN A 53 -14.06 3.12 -12.52
N ALA A 54 -12.78 2.96 -12.20
CA ALA A 54 -11.88 4.10 -12.05
C ALA A 54 -11.67 4.77 -13.42
N PRO A 55 -11.63 6.11 -13.49
CA PRO A 55 -11.44 6.84 -14.73
C PRO A 55 -9.99 6.77 -15.25
N LYS A 56 -9.09 6.17 -14.46
CA LYS A 56 -7.65 6.11 -14.69
C LYS A 56 -7.05 4.87 -14.05
N ASP A 57 -5.92 4.43 -14.59
CA ASP A 57 -5.07 3.45 -13.92
C ASP A 57 -4.53 4.03 -12.62
N LEU A 58 -4.52 3.22 -11.56
CA LEU A 58 -4.02 3.63 -10.25
C LEU A 58 -3.16 2.53 -9.63
N LEU A 59 -2.13 2.92 -8.89
CA LEU A 59 -1.26 1.97 -8.22
C LEU A 59 -1.90 1.47 -6.93
N ILE A 60 -1.75 0.17 -6.65
CA ILE A 60 -2.24 -0.43 -5.42
C ILE A 60 -1.06 -0.72 -4.50
N LEU A 61 -1.12 -0.16 -3.29
CA LEU A 61 -0.16 -0.36 -2.22
C LEU A 61 -0.83 -1.05 -1.03
N HIS A 62 -0.05 -1.82 -0.29
CA HIS A 62 -0.47 -2.38 0.99
C HIS A 62 0.78 -2.72 1.84
N PRO A 63 0.90 -2.23 3.09
CA PRO A 63 2.11 -2.41 3.90
C PRO A 63 2.30 -3.85 4.41
N GLY A 64 1.21 -4.61 4.48
CA GLY A 64 1.21 -6.02 4.91
C GLY A 64 1.30 -6.19 6.44
N PRO A 65 1.05 -7.41 6.96
CA PRO A 65 0.41 -8.53 6.26
C PRO A 65 -1.02 -8.16 5.85
N MET A 66 -1.54 -8.74 4.76
CA MET A 66 -2.88 -8.44 4.24
C MET A 66 -3.87 -9.56 4.58
N ASN A 67 -5.11 -9.20 4.90
CA ASN A 67 -6.24 -10.11 4.94
C ASN A 67 -6.94 -10.10 3.57
N ARG A 68 -6.60 -11.09 2.75
CA ARG A 68 -7.19 -11.28 1.41
C ARG A 68 -8.68 -11.59 1.51
N GLY A 69 -9.47 -11.01 0.61
CA GLY A 69 -10.94 -11.11 0.61
C GLY A 69 -11.62 -10.32 1.73
N VAL A 70 -10.89 -9.47 2.44
CA VAL A 70 -11.43 -8.56 3.46
C VAL A 70 -11.21 -7.11 3.00
N GLU A 71 -10.03 -6.54 3.24
CA GLU A 71 -9.70 -5.19 2.76
C GLU A 71 -9.37 -5.12 1.27
N ILE A 72 -8.90 -6.22 0.67
CA ILE A 72 -8.49 -6.28 -0.73
C ILE A 72 -8.76 -7.67 -1.31
N ASP A 73 -9.28 -7.73 -2.52
CA ASP A 73 -9.46 -8.99 -3.24
C ASP A 73 -8.10 -9.57 -3.67
N SER A 74 -8.00 -10.90 -3.68
CA SER A 74 -6.73 -11.59 -3.96
C SER A 74 -6.16 -11.25 -5.34
N ASP A 75 -7.02 -11.16 -6.34
CA ASP A 75 -6.66 -10.89 -7.73
C ASP A 75 -6.29 -9.41 -7.98
N VAL A 76 -6.71 -8.51 -7.08
CA VAL A 76 -6.25 -7.12 -7.04
C VAL A 76 -4.87 -7.05 -6.41
N ALA A 77 -4.66 -7.74 -5.27
CA ALA A 77 -3.39 -7.76 -4.57
C ALA A 77 -2.25 -8.35 -5.41
N ASP A 78 -2.55 -9.30 -6.30
CA ASP A 78 -1.61 -9.91 -7.24
C ASP A 78 -1.73 -9.32 -8.66
N GLY A 79 -2.51 -8.24 -8.81
CA GLY A 79 -2.79 -7.61 -10.09
C GLY A 79 -1.62 -6.82 -10.66
N PRO A 80 -1.67 -6.46 -11.95
CA PRO A 80 -0.57 -5.78 -12.64
C PRO A 80 -0.25 -4.37 -12.09
N HIS A 81 -1.20 -3.75 -11.39
CA HIS A 81 -1.03 -2.43 -10.78
C HIS A 81 -0.62 -2.49 -9.30
N ALA A 82 -0.48 -3.70 -8.73
CA ALA A 82 -0.04 -3.87 -7.35
C ALA A 82 1.48 -3.75 -7.23
N MET A 83 1.94 -2.86 -6.37
CA MET A 83 3.37 -2.63 -6.09
C MET A 83 3.78 -3.16 -4.71
N ILE A 84 3.02 -4.11 -4.16
CA ILE A 84 3.14 -4.56 -2.78
C ILE A 84 4.50 -5.23 -2.53
N LEU A 85 4.96 -6.09 -3.44
CA LEU A 85 6.28 -6.73 -3.32
C LEU A 85 7.41 -5.73 -3.54
N GLN A 86 7.22 -4.77 -4.44
CA GLN A 86 8.14 -3.67 -4.67
C GLN A 86 8.27 -2.80 -3.42
N GLN A 87 7.18 -2.55 -2.66
CA GLN A 87 7.26 -1.86 -1.37
C GLN A 87 8.15 -2.60 -0.38
N VAL A 88 8.04 -3.93 -0.29
CA VAL A 88 8.88 -4.75 0.60
C VAL A 88 10.35 -4.64 0.19
N THR A 89 10.64 -4.81 -1.10
CA THR A 89 12.00 -4.69 -1.65
C THR A 89 12.58 -3.30 -1.39
N ASN A 90 11.83 -2.25 -1.70
CA ASN A 90 12.24 -0.86 -1.47
C ASN A 90 12.42 -0.57 0.04
N GLY A 91 11.65 -1.24 0.90
CA GLY A 91 11.81 -1.17 2.35
C GLY A 91 13.19 -1.64 2.82
N VAL A 92 13.85 -2.58 2.14
CA VAL A 92 15.25 -2.95 2.44
C VAL A 92 16.19 -1.79 2.10
N ALA A 93 16.10 -1.25 0.89
CA ALA A 93 16.95 -0.15 0.44
C ALA A 93 16.81 1.09 1.33
N VAL A 94 15.58 1.45 1.70
CA VAL A 94 15.30 2.58 2.60
C VAL A 94 15.93 2.34 3.98
N ARG A 95 15.78 1.14 4.55
CA ARG A 95 16.39 0.82 5.86
C ARG A 95 17.92 0.86 5.79
N MET A 96 18.52 0.33 4.72
CA MET A 96 19.97 0.41 4.52
C MET A 96 20.44 1.87 4.45
N ALA A 97 19.74 2.71 3.69
CA ALA A 97 20.06 4.14 3.59
C ALA A 97 19.94 4.85 4.94
N VAL A 98 18.86 4.60 5.69
CA VAL A 98 18.67 5.18 7.03
C VAL A 98 19.79 4.74 7.99
N LEU A 99 20.12 3.44 8.03
CA LEU A 99 21.20 2.93 8.88
C LEU A 99 22.57 3.49 8.48
N TYR A 100 22.82 3.63 7.19
CA TYR A 100 24.06 4.20 6.67
C TYR A 100 24.27 5.65 7.13
N LEU A 101 23.23 6.49 7.00
CA LEU A 101 23.27 7.87 7.47
C LEU A 101 23.46 7.95 8.99
N LEU A 102 22.76 7.10 9.75
CA LEU A 102 22.90 7.04 11.21
C LEU A 102 24.29 6.56 11.67
N ALA A 103 24.98 5.76 10.85
CA ALA A 103 26.35 5.31 11.10
C ALA A 103 27.43 6.36 10.73
N GLY A 104 27.02 7.56 10.30
CA GLY A 104 27.93 8.66 9.92
C GLY A 104 28.30 8.68 8.43
N GLY A 105 27.64 7.88 7.60
CA GLY A 105 27.77 7.95 6.14
C GLY A 105 27.16 9.22 5.56
N ALA A 106 27.67 9.68 4.42
CA ALA A 106 27.15 10.83 3.68
C ALA A 106 26.59 10.41 2.31
N PRO A 107 25.58 11.10 1.75
CA PRO A 107 25.03 10.77 0.43
C PRO A 107 26.09 10.69 -0.68
N ASP A 108 27.06 11.61 -0.69
CA ASP A 108 28.12 11.67 -1.70
C ASP A 108 29.02 10.42 -1.69
N THR A 109 29.29 9.87 -0.50
CA THR A 109 30.07 8.65 -0.34
C THR A 109 29.31 7.39 -0.81
N ALA A 110 27.98 7.42 -0.80
CA ALA A 110 27.16 6.34 -1.35
C ALA A 110 27.07 6.39 -2.89
N GLU A 111 26.99 7.59 -3.48
CA GLU A 111 27.02 7.77 -4.94
C GLU A 111 28.38 7.39 -5.54
N ALA A 112 29.49 7.78 -4.90
CA ALA A 112 30.82 7.37 -5.32
C ALA A 112 31.00 5.83 -5.36
N ALA A 113 30.30 5.10 -4.49
CA ALA A 113 30.33 3.62 -4.48
C ALA A 113 29.53 2.97 -5.61
N LYS A 114 28.53 3.66 -6.20
CA LYS A 114 27.74 3.15 -7.33
C LYS A 114 28.51 3.19 -8.65
N GLY A 115 29.42 4.17 -8.82
CA GLY A 115 30.23 4.32 -10.04
C GLY A 115 31.34 3.28 -10.25
N GLY A 116 31.51 2.33 -9.34
CA GLY A 116 32.55 1.28 -9.41
C GLY A 116 32.09 -0.06 -9.99
N VAL A 117 30.84 -0.18 -10.45
CA VAL A 117 30.27 -1.42 -11.01
C VAL A 117 29.86 -1.19 -12.46
N GLU A 118 30.85 -1.00 -13.34
CA GLU A 118 30.71 -1.34 -14.75
C GLU A 118 31.39 -2.70 -14.95
N VAL A 119 30.61 -3.69 -15.43
CA VAL A 119 31.11 -4.96 -15.99
C VAL A 119 30.97 -4.88 -17.49
#